data_AF-A0A9D4HP93-F1
#
_entry.id   AF-A0A9D4HP93-F1
#
_cell.length_a   1.000
_cell.length_b   1.000
_cell.length_c   1.000
_cell.angle_alpha   90.00
_cell.angle_beta   90.00
_cell.angle_gamma   90.00
#
_symmetry.space_group_name_H-M   'P 1'
#
loop_
_entity.id
_entity.type
_entity.pdbx_description
1 polymer ?
#
loop_
_entity_poly.entity_id
_entity_poly.type
_entity_poly.pdbx_seq_one_letter_code
_entity_poly.pdbx_strand_id
1 'polypeptide(L)'
;MSFARQPFPARTSSRNSNRGRTQLDSNVSQRKKTKPSDVNPPIKQRTKSIPEVSKNDDVHKADTTGKPQFKEGLAAECYRLEKELKETSNKIYELTSANDDLKTRLSSLLGAKLQDNNPNIADLSDPKRPTQLRDLFSGFYDDECTNSFEIIIKANKSEVVVVGMLLNACVAIYKRCTTKASTDLQDLLRDFAFNSSSDVQLLKQLKDKRKKITPNEQLQSEIASAMRELFGEETFQHKQIQAYVQKCLEICWSMAVQYPPVVMDTEIKRDGQPFDYAAYRPYTQSGPFFDFIVWPALYLNEGGGLLYKGVAQEMGSDESKVVKQNLQQTNQSSRKQTMK
;
A
#
# COMPACT_ATOMS: atom_id res chain seq x y z
N MET A 1 20.91 47.67 -2.85
CA MET A 1 21.47 46.51 -3.58
C MET A 1 20.29 45.61 -3.94
N SER A 2 19.89 45.62 -5.21
CA SER A 2 18.71 44.88 -5.70
C SER A 2 19.05 43.40 -5.86
N PHE A 3 18.51 42.55 -4.98
CA PHE A 3 18.45 41.12 -5.23
C PHE A 3 17.26 40.83 -6.16
N ALA A 4 17.57 40.38 -7.37
CA ALA A 4 16.60 39.92 -8.34
C ALA A 4 15.86 38.69 -7.78
N ARG A 5 14.54 38.84 -7.58
CA ARG A 5 13.63 37.77 -7.18
C ARG A 5 13.31 36.90 -8.41
N GLN A 6 13.53 35.60 -8.32
CA GLN A 6 13.05 34.63 -9.32
C GLN A 6 11.85 33.88 -8.71
N PRO A 7 10.73 33.75 -9.43
CA PRO A 7 9.60 32.91 -8.99
C PRO A 7 9.98 31.42 -9.05
N PHE A 8 9.22 30.58 -8.34
CA PHE A 8 9.35 29.12 -8.33
C PHE A 8 9.59 28.56 -9.75
N PRO A 9 10.47 27.57 -9.93
CA PRO A 9 10.83 27.09 -11.26
C PRO A 9 9.63 26.45 -11.96
N ALA A 10 9.05 27.16 -12.93
CA ALA A 10 7.98 26.68 -13.80
C ALA A 10 8.49 25.51 -14.68
N ARG A 11 7.72 24.44 -14.76
CA ARG A 11 8.08 23.25 -15.56
C ARG A 11 7.66 23.45 -17.02
N THR A 12 8.63 23.39 -17.93
CA THR A 12 8.40 23.33 -19.38
C THR A 12 7.74 22.00 -19.76
N SER A 13 6.54 22.09 -20.32
CA SER A 13 5.83 21.01 -21.00
C SER A 13 6.55 20.63 -22.30
N SER A 14 7.17 19.45 -22.35
CA SER A 14 7.63 18.85 -23.60
C SER A 14 6.68 17.74 -24.01
N ARG A 15 5.81 18.06 -24.98
CA ARG A 15 5.15 17.09 -25.85
C ARG A 15 6.22 16.38 -26.67
N ASN A 16 6.29 15.05 -26.58
CA ASN A 16 6.95 14.28 -27.62
C ASN A 16 5.97 13.29 -28.24
N SER A 17 5.62 13.60 -29.48
CA SER A 17 5.00 12.73 -30.46
C SER A 17 6.04 11.74 -30.95
N ASN A 18 5.70 10.45 -31.05
CA ASN A 18 6.26 9.62 -32.11
C ASN A 18 5.32 8.48 -32.51
N ARG A 19 4.77 8.60 -33.72
CA ARG A 19 4.36 7.49 -34.59
C ARG A 19 5.60 7.05 -35.37
N GLY A 20 5.83 5.74 -35.47
CA GLY A 20 6.83 5.18 -36.37
C GLY A 20 6.90 3.66 -36.24
N ARG A 21 6.71 2.95 -37.34
CA ARG A 21 6.34 1.54 -37.49
C ARG A 21 7.42 0.85 -38.32
N THR A 22 7.89 -0.35 -37.93
CA THR A 22 8.37 -1.51 -38.73
C THR A 22 9.08 -2.49 -37.78
N GLN A 23 8.60 -3.71 -37.50
CA GLN A 23 8.59 -4.98 -38.26
C GLN A 23 9.97 -5.56 -38.65
N LEU A 24 10.08 -6.87 -38.35
CA LEU A 24 11.16 -7.87 -38.58
C LEU A 24 12.26 -7.85 -37.51
N ASP A 25 12.56 -8.93 -36.76
CA ASP A 25 12.77 -10.29 -37.25
C ASP A 25 12.38 -11.42 -36.28
N SER A 26 12.35 -12.60 -36.87
CA SER A 26 11.78 -13.87 -36.45
C SER A 26 12.82 -14.82 -35.82
N ASN A 27 12.34 -15.68 -34.92
CA ASN A 27 12.86 -17.01 -34.57
C ASN A 27 14.24 -17.15 -33.88
N VAL A 28 14.23 -17.62 -32.63
CA VAL A 28 14.72 -18.96 -32.15
C VAL A 28 14.25 -19.08 -30.68
N SER A 29 13.14 -19.77 -30.39
CA SER A 29 13.02 -21.20 -30.06
C SER A 29 13.40 -21.60 -28.63
N GLN A 30 12.51 -22.40 -28.03
CA GLN A 30 12.63 -23.20 -26.80
C GLN A 30 12.35 -22.55 -25.44
N ARG A 31 11.08 -22.58 -25.02
CA ARG A 31 10.72 -23.14 -23.69
C ARG A 31 9.36 -23.82 -23.72
N LYS A 32 9.39 -25.08 -23.29
CA LYS A 32 8.36 -26.11 -23.40
C LYS A 32 7.10 -25.70 -22.62
N LYS A 33 5.94 -25.89 -23.25
CA LYS A 33 4.63 -25.93 -22.58
C LYS A 33 4.57 -27.19 -21.70
N THR A 34 4.62 -27.03 -20.39
CA THR A 34 4.22 -28.09 -19.45
C THR A 34 2.73 -27.93 -19.16
N LYS A 35 1.93 -28.86 -19.69
CA LYS A 35 0.55 -29.12 -19.26
C LYS A 35 0.60 -29.65 -17.81
N PRO A 36 -0.35 -29.30 -16.93
CA PRO A 36 -0.52 -30.04 -15.69
C PRO A 36 -1.14 -31.40 -16.03
N SER A 37 -0.34 -32.45 -15.89
CA SER A 37 -0.75 -33.84 -15.95
C SER A 37 -1.52 -34.23 -14.68
N ASP A 38 -2.70 -34.81 -14.92
CA ASP A 38 -3.34 -35.91 -14.18
C ASP A 38 -2.80 -36.26 -12.77
N VAL A 39 -3.62 -35.98 -11.75
CA VAL A 39 -3.67 -36.80 -10.53
C VAL A 39 -5.13 -36.99 -10.11
N ASN A 40 -5.80 -37.95 -10.74
CA ASN A 40 -6.70 -38.94 -10.09
C ASN A 40 -7.48 -39.72 -11.16
N PRO A 41 -7.26 -41.03 -11.34
CA PRO A 41 -8.20 -41.86 -12.07
C PRO A 41 -9.41 -42.26 -11.18
N PRO A 42 -10.56 -42.55 -11.79
CA PRO A 42 -11.80 -42.84 -11.07
C PRO A 42 -11.77 -44.20 -10.37
N ILE A 43 -12.24 -44.24 -9.11
CA ILE A 43 -12.49 -45.47 -8.35
C ILE A 43 -13.71 -46.19 -8.95
N LYS A 44 -13.51 -46.88 -10.07
CA LYS A 44 -14.41 -47.91 -10.61
C LYS A 44 -13.56 -48.92 -11.38
N GLN A 45 -13.06 -49.94 -10.69
CA GLN A 45 -12.71 -51.29 -11.21
C GLN A 45 -11.73 -51.97 -10.24
N ARG A 46 -12.26 -52.61 -9.20
CA ARG A 46 -11.54 -53.71 -8.52
C ARG A 46 -12.52 -54.73 -7.93
N THR A 47 -13.43 -55.20 -8.78
CA THR A 47 -14.14 -56.47 -8.62
C THR A 47 -13.73 -57.36 -9.78
N LYS A 48 -12.56 -58.02 -9.68
CA LYS A 48 -12.14 -59.16 -10.53
C LYS A 48 -10.74 -59.60 -10.13
N SER A 49 -10.69 -60.49 -9.14
CA SER A 49 -9.65 -61.52 -8.98
C SER A 49 -10.01 -62.36 -7.75
N ILE A 50 -10.97 -63.27 -7.93
CA ILE A 50 -11.18 -64.43 -7.08
C ILE A 50 -10.29 -65.53 -7.66
N PRO A 51 -9.36 -66.15 -6.92
CA PRO A 51 -8.81 -67.44 -7.31
C PRO A 51 -9.82 -68.53 -6.94
N GLU A 52 -10.21 -69.34 -7.93
CA GLU A 52 -10.91 -70.61 -7.72
C GLU A 52 -10.07 -71.52 -6.82
N VAL A 53 -10.69 -72.09 -5.79
CA VAL A 53 -10.19 -73.28 -5.09
C VAL A 53 -11.28 -74.33 -5.18
N SER A 54 -11.07 -75.34 -6.01
CA SER A 54 -11.87 -76.56 -6.03
C SER A 54 -11.08 -77.69 -5.37
N LYS A 55 -11.66 -78.16 -4.27
CA LYS A 55 -11.71 -79.54 -3.73
C LYS A 55 -10.40 -80.29 -3.49
N ASN A 56 -10.17 -80.61 -2.21
CA ASN A 56 -9.94 -81.99 -1.78
C ASN A 56 -10.55 -82.17 -0.38
N ASP A 57 -11.58 -83.01 -0.32
CA ASP A 57 -12.04 -83.64 0.91
C ASP A 57 -11.00 -84.71 1.29
N ASP A 58 -10.47 -84.66 2.51
CA ASP A 58 -10.48 -85.81 3.42
C ASP A 58 -9.77 -85.49 4.75
N VAL A 59 -10.55 -85.69 5.83
CA VAL A 59 -10.17 -86.23 7.14
C VAL A 59 -8.90 -85.67 7.81
N HIS A 60 -9.11 -84.71 8.72
CA HIS A 60 -8.80 -84.92 10.13
C HIS A 60 -9.57 -83.91 11.00
N LYS A 61 -10.54 -84.44 11.76
CA LYS A 61 -11.16 -83.77 12.90
C LYS A 61 -10.09 -83.49 13.94
N ALA A 62 -9.75 -82.23 14.15
CA ALA A 62 -9.15 -81.75 15.39
C ALA A 62 -9.93 -80.51 15.83
N ASP A 63 -10.54 -80.67 16.99
CA ASP A 63 -11.64 -79.92 17.53
C ASP A 63 -11.29 -78.45 17.81
N THR A 64 -12.08 -77.59 17.18
CA THR A 64 -12.11 -76.14 17.28
C THR A 64 -12.78 -75.71 18.58
N THR A 65 -12.09 -75.82 19.71
CA THR A 65 -12.53 -75.22 20.98
C THR A 65 -11.68 -73.99 21.30
N GLY A 66 -12.08 -72.82 20.77
CA GLY A 66 -11.47 -71.54 21.16
C GLY A 66 -11.47 -70.38 20.14
N LYS A 67 -12.12 -70.50 18.98
CA LYS A 67 -12.06 -69.49 17.90
C LYS A 67 -13.37 -68.82 17.39
N PRO A 68 -14.53 -68.85 18.08
CA PRO A 68 -15.65 -67.96 17.72
C PRO A 68 -15.42 -66.51 18.17
N GLN A 69 -14.97 -66.31 19.42
CA GLN A 69 -14.82 -64.98 20.04
C GLN A 69 -13.74 -64.10 19.36
N PHE A 70 -12.66 -64.70 18.84
CA PHE A 70 -11.59 -63.96 18.15
C PHE A 70 -12.02 -63.45 16.77
N LYS A 71 -12.86 -64.20 16.05
CA LYS A 71 -13.35 -63.79 14.72
C LYS A 71 -14.43 -62.70 14.82
N GLU A 72 -15.28 -62.76 15.83
CA GLU A 72 -16.27 -61.71 16.12
C GLU A 72 -15.60 -60.39 16.56
N GLY A 73 -14.54 -60.47 17.37
CA GLY A 73 -13.74 -59.30 17.75
C GLY A 73 -13.06 -58.62 16.55
N LEU A 74 -12.50 -59.40 15.61
CA LEU A 74 -11.92 -58.86 14.37
C LEU A 74 -12.99 -58.24 13.46
N ALA A 75 -14.16 -58.84 13.34
CA ALA A 75 -15.24 -58.32 12.52
C ALA A 75 -15.79 -56.98 13.06
N ALA A 76 -15.93 -56.88 14.40
CA ALA A 76 -16.31 -55.64 15.06
C ALA A 76 -15.26 -54.52 14.85
N GLU A 77 -13.97 -54.87 14.90
CA GLU A 77 -12.89 -53.93 14.65
C GLU A 77 -12.82 -53.47 13.19
N CYS A 78 -12.99 -54.38 12.23
CA CYS A 78 -13.10 -54.02 10.80
C CYS A 78 -14.28 -53.07 10.56
N TYR A 79 -15.44 -53.35 11.16
CA TYR A 79 -16.61 -52.47 11.05
C TYR A 79 -16.35 -51.07 11.65
N ARG A 80 -15.64 -51.00 12.78
CA ARG A 80 -15.25 -49.74 13.42
C ARG A 80 -14.30 -48.94 12.51
N LEU A 81 -13.26 -49.58 12.00
CA LEU A 81 -12.29 -48.95 11.11
C LEU A 81 -12.93 -48.47 9.80
N GLU A 82 -13.86 -49.22 9.22
CA GLU A 82 -14.61 -48.80 8.02
C GLU A 82 -15.47 -47.55 8.30
N LYS A 83 -16.08 -47.48 9.48
CA LYS A 83 -16.84 -46.30 9.91
C LYS A 83 -15.93 -45.07 10.07
N GLU A 84 -14.80 -45.21 10.76
CA GLU A 84 -13.81 -44.13 10.92
C GLU A 84 -13.22 -43.68 9.58
N LEU A 85 -12.95 -44.61 8.66
CA LEU A 85 -12.46 -44.31 7.32
C LEU A 85 -13.48 -43.45 6.54
N LYS A 86 -14.77 -43.80 6.64
CA LYS A 86 -15.85 -43.06 6.00
C LYS A 86 -16.01 -41.65 6.60
N GLU A 87 -15.97 -41.54 7.92
CA GLU A 87 -16.05 -40.24 8.62
C GLU A 87 -14.86 -39.34 8.28
N THR A 88 -13.65 -39.90 8.26
CA THR A 88 -12.43 -39.18 7.89
C THR A 88 -12.46 -38.73 6.43
N SER A 89 -12.92 -39.59 5.52
CA SER A 89 -13.07 -39.25 4.10
C SER A 89 -14.06 -38.10 3.88
N ASN A 90 -15.19 -38.10 4.59
CA ASN A 90 -16.16 -37.00 4.52
C ASN A 90 -15.55 -35.69 5.02
N LYS A 91 -14.80 -35.75 6.12
CA LYS A 91 -14.15 -34.57 6.68
C LYS A 91 -13.07 -34.00 5.77
N ILE A 92 -12.32 -34.86 5.09
CA ILE A 92 -11.36 -34.43 4.06
C ILE A 92 -12.11 -33.72 2.93
N TYR A 93 -13.22 -34.26 2.44
CA TYR A 93 -14.00 -33.63 1.38
C TYR A 93 -14.55 -32.25 1.77
N GLU A 94 -15.11 -32.12 2.98
CA GLU A 94 -15.60 -30.84 3.51
C GLU A 94 -14.46 -29.82 3.65
N LEU A 95 -13.33 -30.23 4.21
CA LEU A 95 -12.16 -29.37 4.36
C LEU A 95 -11.58 -28.95 3.00
N THR A 96 -11.54 -29.85 2.02
CA THR A 96 -11.11 -29.52 0.66
C THR A 96 -12.06 -28.53 0.00
N SER A 97 -13.37 -28.72 0.11
CA SER A 97 -14.36 -27.79 -0.45
C SER A 97 -14.28 -26.40 0.19
N ALA A 98 -14.10 -26.33 1.51
CA ALA A 98 -13.91 -25.05 2.20
C ALA A 98 -12.59 -24.37 1.79
N ASN A 99 -11.53 -25.15 1.56
CA ASN A 99 -10.25 -24.64 1.08
C ASN A 99 -10.37 -24.05 -0.33
N ASP A 100 -11.12 -24.70 -1.22
CA ASP A 100 -11.33 -24.21 -2.59
C ASP A 100 -12.22 -22.96 -2.65
N ASP A 101 -13.22 -22.86 -1.78
CA ASP A 101 -13.99 -21.61 -1.59
C ASP A 101 -13.09 -20.47 -1.11
N LEU A 102 -12.27 -20.72 -0.08
CA LEU A 102 -11.30 -19.73 0.43
C LEU A 102 -10.30 -19.30 -0.64
N LYS A 103 -9.77 -20.24 -1.44
CA LYS A 103 -8.88 -19.92 -2.56
C LYS A 103 -9.57 -19.06 -3.62
N THR A 104 -10.83 -19.37 -3.94
CA THR A 104 -11.60 -18.61 -4.94
C THR A 104 -11.87 -17.19 -4.45
N ARG A 105 -12.27 -17.05 -3.19
CA ARG A 105 -12.49 -15.75 -2.54
C ARG A 105 -11.20 -14.94 -2.46
N LEU A 106 -10.09 -15.58 -2.06
CA LEU A 106 -8.78 -14.94 -2.02
C LEU A 106 -8.31 -14.52 -3.42
N SER A 107 -8.52 -15.36 -4.44
CA SER A 107 -8.18 -15.04 -5.82
C SER A 107 -8.99 -13.85 -6.36
N SER A 108 -10.28 -13.77 -6.00
CA SER A 108 -11.14 -12.63 -6.33
C SER A 108 -10.67 -11.34 -5.63
N LEU A 109 -10.32 -11.42 -4.34
CA LEU A 109 -9.78 -10.30 -3.58
C LEU A 109 -8.43 -9.81 -4.13
N LEU A 110 -7.55 -10.73 -4.50
CA LEU A 110 -6.26 -10.42 -5.13
C LEU A 110 -6.46 -9.80 -6.52
N GLY A 111 -7.42 -10.28 -7.31
CA GLY A 111 -7.78 -9.69 -8.61
C GLY A 111 -8.25 -8.25 -8.49
N ALA A 112 -9.14 -7.96 -7.53
CA ALA A 112 -9.58 -6.59 -7.23
C ALA A 112 -8.41 -5.70 -6.78
N LYS A 113 -7.54 -6.21 -5.90
CA LYS A 113 -6.34 -5.49 -5.42
C LYS A 113 -5.32 -5.21 -6.53
N LEU A 114 -5.21 -6.11 -7.52
CA LEU A 114 -4.35 -5.93 -8.70
C LEU A 114 -4.88 -4.85 -9.65
N GLN A 115 -6.20 -4.71 -9.79
CA GLN A 115 -6.80 -3.61 -10.57
C GLN A 115 -6.61 -2.25 -9.88
N ASP A 116 -6.74 -2.18 -8.55
CA ASP A 116 -6.60 -0.92 -7.79
C ASP A 116 -5.17 -0.36 -7.78
N ASN A 117 -4.14 -1.22 -7.80
CA ASN A 117 -2.73 -0.82 -7.71
C ASN A 117 -2.03 -0.73 -9.07
N ASN A 118 -2.73 -0.96 -10.18
CA ASN A 118 -2.15 -0.87 -11.52
C ASN A 118 -2.65 0.40 -12.23
N PRO A 119 -1.81 1.44 -12.38
CA PRO A 119 -2.16 2.67 -13.09
C PRO A 119 -2.67 2.45 -14.52
N ASN A 120 -2.34 1.30 -15.14
CA ASN A 120 -2.73 0.95 -16.50
C ASN A 120 -4.04 0.15 -16.61
N ILE A 121 -4.64 -0.28 -15.48
CA ILE A 121 -5.90 -1.07 -15.45
C ILE A 121 -7.00 -0.35 -14.64
N ALA A 122 -6.67 0.75 -13.96
CA ALA A 122 -7.60 1.51 -13.13
C ALA A 122 -8.73 2.18 -13.94
N ASP A 123 -9.88 2.35 -13.29
CA ASP A 123 -11.02 3.09 -13.82
C ASP A 123 -10.63 4.56 -14.09
N LEU A 124 -10.46 4.90 -15.36
CA LEU A 124 -10.07 6.24 -15.82
C LEU A 124 -11.15 7.30 -15.58
N SER A 125 -12.34 6.91 -15.13
CA SER A 125 -13.41 7.83 -14.74
C SER A 125 -13.34 8.28 -13.28
N ASP A 126 -12.57 7.60 -12.40
CA ASP A 126 -12.42 8.00 -11.00
C ASP A 126 -11.56 9.27 -10.90
N PRO A 127 -12.14 10.43 -10.48
CA PRO A 127 -11.45 11.71 -10.37
C PRO A 127 -10.42 11.77 -9.22
N LYS A 128 -10.42 10.77 -8.32
CA LYS A 128 -9.55 10.71 -7.14
C LYS A 128 -8.44 9.66 -7.28
N ARG A 129 -8.26 9.02 -8.44
CA ARG A 129 -7.22 8.00 -8.63
C ARG A 129 -5.81 8.55 -8.32
N PRO A 130 -4.84 7.69 -7.93
CA PRO A 130 -3.51 8.16 -7.52
C PRO A 130 -2.81 9.07 -8.54
N THR A 131 -2.95 8.80 -9.84
CA THR A 131 -2.34 9.63 -10.89
C THR A 131 -2.94 11.03 -10.99
N GLN A 132 -4.24 11.18 -10.76
CA GLN A 132 -4.86 12.51 -10.70
C GLN A 132 -4.56 13.23 -9.38
N LEU A 133 -4.46 12.50 -8.26
CA LEU A 133 -4.01 13.08 -7.00
C LEU A 133 -2.60 13.65 -7.13
N ARG A 134 -1.70 12.95 -7.84
CA ARG A 134 -0.37 13.48 -8.18
C ARG A 134 -0.47 14.79 -8.95
N ASP A 135 -1.31 14.86 -9.97
CA ASP A 135 -1.43 16.05 -10.82
C ASP A 135 -2.05 17.23 -10.03
N LEU A 136 -3.07 16.97 -9.22
CA LEU A 136 -3.66 17.95 -8.29
C LEU A 136 -2.64 18.43 -7.24
N PHE A 137 -1.83 17.53 -6.70
CA PHE A 137 -0.79 17.86 -5.71
C PHE A 137 0.36 18.67 -6.31
N SER A 138 0.70 18.41 -7.58
CA SER A 138 1.65 19.23 -8.33
C SER A 138 1.09 20.63 -8.56
N GLY A 139 -0.14 20.75 -9.05
CA GLY A 139 -0.79 22.04 -9.27
C GLY A 139 -0.94 22.83 -7.97
N PHE A 140 -1.25 22.16 -6.86
CA PHE A 140 -1.34 22.80 -5.54
C PHE A 140 -0.02 23.44 -5.08
N TYR A 141 1.11 22.81 -5.40
CA TYR A 141 2.43 23.39 -5.14
C TYR A 141 2.69 24.60 -6.03
N ASP A 142 2.36 24.51 -7.31
CA ASP A 142 2.66 25.57 -8.28
C ASP A 142 1.76 26.80 -8.08
N ASP A 143 0.49 26.61 -7.71
CA ASP A 143 -0.52 27.67 -7.61
C ASP A 143 -0.72 28.16 -6.16
N GLU A 144 -1.49 27.45 -5.33
CA GLU A 144 -1.89 27.95 -4.00
C GLU A 144 -0.71 28.07 -3.02
N CYS A 145 0.28 27.18 -3.09
CA CYS A 145 1.48 27.27 -2.25
C CYS A 145 2.31 28.50 -2.62
N THR A 146 2.59 28.71 -3.91
CA THR A 146 3.27 29.91 -4.42
C THR A 146 2.54 31.19 -4.03
N ASN A 147 1.22 31.24 -4.24
CA ASN A 147 0.40 32.40 -3.89
C ASN A 147 0.45 32.70 -2.38
N SER A 148 0.40 31.67 -1.54
CA SER A 148 0.47 31.82 -0.08
C SER A 148 1.86 32.26 0.37
N PHE A 149 2.91 31.71 -0.23
CA PHE A 149 4.29 32.10 0.01
C PHE A 149 4.49 33.60 -0.23
N GLU A 150 3.99 34.13 -1.36
CA GLU A 150 4.08 35.55 -1.68
C GLU A 150 3.41 36.48 -0.67
N ILE A 151 2.32 36.03 -0.04
CA ILE A 151 1.65 36.82 1.01
C ILE A 151 2.46 36.83 2.29
N ILE A 152 2.91 35.66 2.74
CA ILE A 152 3.60 35.52 4.02
C ILE A 152 5.00 36.16 3.96
N ILE A 153 5.72 36.05 2.84
CA ILE A 153 7.07 36.62 2.68
C ILE A 153 7.05 38.15 2.68
N LYS A 154 5.95 38.77 2.23
CA LYS A 154 5.76 40.24 2.26
C LYS A 154 5.72 40.79 3.68
N ALA A 155 5.40 39.97 4.68
CA ALA A 155 5.48 40.32 6.10
C ALA A 155 6.93 40.31 6.65
N ASN A 156 7.94 40.40 5.78
CA ASN A 156 9.38 40.45 6.11
C ASN A 156 9.90 39.24 6.89
N LYS A 157 9.28 38.07 6.66
CA LYS A 157 9.76 36.77 7.17
C LYS A 157 10.87 36.23 6.26
N SER A 158 11.75 35.38 6.79
CA SER A 158 12.75 34.69 5.97
C SER A 158 12.11 33.57 5.15
N GLU A 159 12.64 33.30 3.96
CA GLU A 159 12.13 32.25 3.06
C GLU A 159 12.03 30.88 3.75
N VAL A 160 13.08 30.48 4.47
CA VAL A 160 13.12 29.20 5.20
C VAL A 160 11.96 29.09 6.20
N VAL A 161 11.65 30.18 6.90
CA VAL A 161 10.52 30.21 7.86
C VAL A 161 9.19 30.08 7.13
N VAL A 162 9.00 30.81 6.02
CA VAL A 162 7.74 30.74 5.25
C VAL A 162 7.52 29.35 4.65
N VAL A 163 8.54 28.77 4.04
CA VAL A 163 8.50 27.40 3.52
C VAL A 163 8.17 26.42 4.65
N GLY A 164 8.84 26.55 5.79
CA GLY A 164 8.58 25.71 6.97
C GLY A 164 7.14 25.83 7.47
N MET A 165 6.57 27.03 7.50
CA MET A 165 5.16 27.24 7.90
C MET A 165 4.19 26.53 6.95
N LEU A 166 4.36 26.68 5.63
CA LEU A 166 3.49 26.05 4.63
C LEU A 166 3.62 24.52 4.67
N LEU A 167 4.85 24.01 4.73
CA LEU A 167 5.09 22.57 4.84
C LEU A 167 4.47 21.98 6.11
N ASN A 168 4.68 22.64 7.26
CA ASN A 168 4.08 22.23 8.53
C ASN A 168 2.56 22.22 8.45
N ALA A 169 1.95 23.23 7.83
CA ALA A 169 0.50 23.27 7.61
C ALA A 169 0.02 22.07 6.79
N CYS A 170 0.67 21.80 5.66
CA CYS A 170 0.32 20.69 4.79
C CYS A 170 0.42 19.33 5.51
N VAL A 171 1.53 19.07 6.19
CA VAL A 171 1.75 17.83 6.94
C VAL A 171 0.76 17.71 8.11
N ALA A 172 0.47 18.81 8.80
CA ALA A 172 -0.48 18.84 9.90
C ALA A 172 -1.92 18.54 9.46
N ILE A 173 -2.32 19.04 8.29
CA ILE A 173 -3.62 18.73 7.66
C ILE A 173 -3.66 17.26 7.24
N TYR A 174 -2.62 16.78 6.55
CA TYR A 174 -2.51 15.38 6.13
C TYR A 174 -2.64 14.39 7.30
N LYS A 175 -1.92 14.64 8.41
CA LYS A 175 -1.99 13.79 9.62
C LYS A 175 -3.39 13.75 10.25
N ARG A 176 -4.11 14.88 10.26
CA ARG A 176 -5.49 14.94 10.76
C ARG A 176 -6.44 14.18 9.84
N CYS A 177 -6.34 14.38 8.52
CA CYS A 177 -7.15 13.66 7.53
C CYS A 177 -6.95 12.14 7.61
N THR A 178 -5.70 11.68 7.70
CA THR A 178 -5.38 10.24 7.80
C THR A 178 -5.88 9.61 9.09
N THR A 179 -5.72 10.30 10.22
CA THR A 179 -6.27 9.87 11.51
C THR A 179 -7.79 9.73 11.42
N LYS A 180 -8.48 10.78 10.97
CA LYS A 180 -9.95 10.78 10.87
C LYS A 180 -10.48 9.71 9.93
N ALA A 181 -9.88 9.58 8.73
CA ALA A 181 -10.27 8.58 7.75
C ALA A 181 -10.01 7.14 8.22
N SER A 182 -9.03 6.94 9.12
CA SER A 182 -8.77 5.65 9.74
C SER A 182 -9.81 5.34 10.82
N THR A 183 -10.14 6.30 11.68
CA THR A 183 -11.22 6.15 12.68
C THR A 183 -12.56 5.87 12.00
N ASP A 184 -12.92 6.62 10.97
CA ASP A 184 -14.16 6.39 10.20
C ASP A 184 -14.21 5.00 9.58
N LEU A 185 -13.07 4.49 9.10
CA LEU A 185 -13.00 3.13 8.57
C LEU A 185 -13.17 2.08 9.69
N GLN A 186 -12.56 2.29 10.86
CA GLN A 186 -12.71 1.38 12.00
C GLN A 186 -14.15 1.33 12.52
N ASP A 187 -14.80 2.48 12.63
CA ASP A 187 -16.21 2.57 13.06
C ASP A 187 -17.12 1.88 12.04
N LEU A 188 -16.90 2.12 10.75
CA LEU A 188 -17.64 1.47 9.68
C LEU A 188 -17.43 -0.06 9.72
N LEU A 189 -16.19 -0.54 9.87
CA LEU A 189 -15.89 -1.97 9.99
C LEU A 189 -16.58 -2.59 11.22
N ARG A 190 -16.62 -1.86 12.35
CA ARG A 190 -17.33 -2.30 13.55
C ARG A 190 -18.81 -2.48 13.27
N ASP A 191 -19.47 -1.47 12.71
CA ASP A 191 -20.90 -1.53 12.37
C ASP A 191 -21.23 -2.71 11.44
N PHE A 192 -20.33 -3.02 10.52
CA PHE A 192 -20.49 -4.10 9.56
C PHE A 192 -20.25 -5.50 10.15
N ALA A 193 -19.30 -5.64 11.07
CA ALA A 193 -19.03 -6.90 11.78
C ALA A 193 -20.25 -7.40 12.58
N PHE A 194 -21.13 -6.49 13.00
CA PHE A 194 -22.37 -6.84 13.68
C PHE A 194 -23.52 -7.23 12.74
N ASN A 195 -23.42 -6.97 11.43
CA ASN A 195 -24.58 -6.91 10.53
C ASN A 195 -24.50 -7.72 9.22
N SER A 196 -23.42 -8.45 8.90
CA SER A 196 -23.29 -9.06 7.55
C SER A 196 -22.67 -10.46 7.47
N SER A 197 -23.17 -11.24 6.50
CA SER A 197 -22.92 -12.69 6.26
C SER A 197 -21.98 -12.96 5.05
N SER A 198 -21.39 -11.93 4.42
CA SER A 198 -20.51 -12.10 3.24
C SER A 198 -19.49 -10.97 3.06
N ASP A 199 -18.20 -11.33 2.99
CA ASP A 199 -17.05 -10.39 3.03
C ASP A 199 -16.83 -9.59 1.73
N VAL A 200 -17.30 -10.05 0.57
CA VAL A 200 -16.95 -9.45 -0.74
C VAL A 200 -17.84 -8.25 -1.07
N GLN A 201 -19.13 -8.34 -0.77
CA GLN A 201 -20.08 -7.24 -0.95
C GLN A 201 -19.80 -6.10 0.04
N LEU A 202 -19.23 -6.45 1.19
CA LEU A 202 -18.74 -5.55 2.23
C LEU A 202 -17.68 -4.59 1.73
N LEU A 203 -16.61 -5.10 1.12
CA LEU A 203 -15.47 -4.30 0.67
C LEU A 203 -15.86 -3.29 -0.40
N LYS A 204 -16.81 -3.65 -1.29
CA LYS A 204 -17.34 -2.74 -2.29
C LYS A 204 -18.19 -1.63 -1.64
N GLN A 205 -19.11 -1.98 -0.75
CA GLN A 205 -19.93 -0.99 -0.03
C GLN A 205 -19.10 -0.07 0.87
N LEU A 206 -18.07 -0.61 1.54
CA LEU A 206 -17.10 0.13 2.34
C LEU A 206 -16.36 1.15 1.47
N LYS A 207 -15.83 0.73 0.32
CA LYS A 207 -15.15 1.64 -0.63
C LYS A 207 -16.08 2.74 -1.15
N ASP A 208 -17.29 2.37 -1.58
CA ASP A 208 -18.26 3.32 -2.15
C ASP A 208 -18.75 4.32 -1.10
N LYS A 209 -18.97 3.88 0.15
CA LYS A 209 -19.27 4.79 1.26
C LYS A 209 -18.08 5.70 1.55
N ARG A 210 -16.86 5.16 1.66
CA ARG A 210 -15.64 5.92 1.98
C ARG A 210 -15.32 7.02 0.96
N LYS A 211 -15.52 6.76 -0.34
CA LYS A 211 -15.31 7.77 -1.41
C LYS A 211 -16.31 8.93 -1.36
N LYS A 212 -17.50 8.70 -0.77
CA LYS A 212 -18.57 9.69 -0.60
C LYS A 212 -18.45 10.50 0.70
N ILE A 213 -17.63 10.06 1.66
CA ILE A 213 -17.40 10.83 2.89
C ILE A 213 -16.64 12.11 2.51
N THR A 214 -17.19 13.25 2.90
CA THR A 214 -16.53 14.56 2.85
C THR A 214 -15.93 14.88 4.22
N PRO A 215 -14.92 15.77 4.30
CA PRO A 215 -14.44 16.25 5.59
C PRO A 215 -15.61 16.82 6.39
N ASN A 216 -15.89 16.25 7.57
CA ASN A 216 -16.98 16.72 8.41
C ASN A 216 -16.65 18.07 9.05
N GLU A 217 -17.69 18.77 9.55
CA GLU A 217 -17.55 20.10 10.16
C GLU A 217 -16.57 20.11 11.34
N GLN A 218 -16.53 19.02 12.11
CA GLN A 218 -15.60 18.85 13.23
C GLN A 218 -14.13 18.88 12.76
N LEU A 219 -13.77 18.08 11.74
CA LEU A 219 -12.43 18.06 11.18
C LEU A 219 -12.04 19.41 10.58
N GLN A 220 -12.99 20.08 9.90
CA GLN A 220 -12.77 21.42 9.36
C GLN A 220 -12.48 22.44 10.47
N SER A 221 -13.23 22.39 11.59
CA SER A 221 -13.03 23.26 12.74
C SER A 221 -11.68 23.02 13.43
N GLU A 222 -11.30 21.76 13.64
CA GLU A 222 -10.01 21.37 14.22
C GLU A 222 -8.83 21.85 13.36
N ILE A 223 -8.95 21.70 12.03
CA ILE A 223 -7.94 22.21 11.09
C ILE A 223 -7.90 23.74 11.14
N ALA A 224 -9.04 24.43 11.09
CA ALA A 224 -9.08 25.89 11.15
C ALA A 224 -8.44 26.42 12.42
N SER A 225 -8.72 25.80 13.58
CA SER A 225 -8.10 26.18 14.84
C SER A 225 -6.57 25.99 14.82
N ALA A 226 -6.08 24.85 14.32
CA ALA A 226 -4.65 24.60 14.23
C ALA A 226 -3.94 25.54 13.23
N MET A 227 -4.60 25.89 12.13
CA MET A 227 -4.04 26.79 11.13
C MET A 227 -3.99 28.25 11.61
N ARG A 228 -4.98 28.69 12.40
CA ARG A 228 -4.93 30.00 13.08
C ARG A 228 -3.74 30.11 14.03
N GLU A 229 -3.48 29.06 14.80
CA GLU A 229 -2.31 29.01 15.70
C GLU A 229 -1.00 29.06 14.90
N LEU A 230 -0.90 28.29 13.81
CA LEU A 230 0.31 28.22 13.01
C LEU A 230 0.62 29.49 12.23
N PHE A 231 -0.39 30.09 11.56
CA PHE A 231 -0.19 31.28 10.72
C PHE A 231 -0.32 32.60 11.49
N GLY A 232 -1.03 32.59 12.62
CA GLY A 232 -1.55 33.79 13.28
C GLY A 232 -2.87 34.26 12.65
N GLU A 233 -3.74 34.85 13.48
CA GLU A 233 -5.12 35.22 13.08
C GLU A 233 -5.13 36.13 11.84
N GLU A 234 -4.33 37.20 11.84
CA GLU A 234 -4.29 38.16 10.73
C GLU A 234 -3.89 37.51 9.39
N THR A 235 -2.90 36.61 9.41
CA THR A 235 -2.43 35.92 8.21
C THR A 235 -3.46 34.89 7.75
N PHE A 236 -4.09 34.17 8.68
CA PHE A 236 -5.09 33.15 8.37
C PHE A 236 -6.36 33.73 7.74
N GLN A 237 -6.72 34.97 8.06
CA GLN A 237 -7.87 35.65 7.44
C GLN A 237 -7.65 36.04 5.97
N HIS A 238 -6.40 35.97 5.48
CA HIS A 238 -6.11 36.29 4.10
C HIS A 238 -6.67 35.22 3.15
N LYS A 239 -7.40 35.63 2.11
CA LYS A 239 -8.12 34.74 1.19
C LYS A 239 -7.23 33.64 0.58
N GLN A 240 -6.01 33.97 0.20
CA GLN A 240 -5.03 33.05 -0.36
C GLN A 240 -4.64 31.95 0.64
N ILE A 241 -4.51 32.29 1.93
CA ILE A 241 -4.19 31.32 2.98
C ILE A 241 -5.38 30.40 3.24
N GLN A 242 -6.60 30.94 3.26
CA GLN A 242 -7.81 30.12 3.36
C GLN A 242 -7.97 29.18 2.15
N ALA A 243 -7.69 29.67 0.94
CA ALA A 243 -7.70 28.85 -0.27
C ALA A 243 -6.65 27.73 -0.20
N TYR A 244 -5.45 28.03 0.28
CA TYR A 244 -4.41 27.03 0.51
C TYR A 244 -4.85 25.95 1.49
N VAL A 245 -5.40 26.33 2.65
CA VAL A 245 -5.85 25.39 3.68
C VAL A 245 -7.00 24.51 3.16
N GLN A 246 -7.98 25.11 2.48
CA GLN A 246 -9.11 24.39 1.90
C GLN A 246 -8.65 23.39 0.83
N LYS A 247 -7.79 23.83 -0.10
CA LYS A 247 -7.26 22.97 -1.16
C LYS A 247 -6.41 21.83 -0.59
N CYS A 248 -5.59 22.15 0.41
CA CYS A 248 -4.78 21.16 1.12
C CYS A 248 -5.66 20.10 1.79
N LEU A 249 -6.73 20.52 2.47
CA LEU A 249 -7.70 19.63 3.10
C LEU A 249 -8.35 18.70 2.06
N GLU A 250 -8.83 19.24 0.95
CA GLU A 250 -9.47 18.43 -0.11
C GLU A 250 -8.53 17.35 -0.67
N ILE A 251 -7.29 17.72 -0.96
CA ILE A 251 -6.30 16.78 -1.50
C ILE A 251 -5.91 15.76 -0.44
N CYS A 252 -5.56 16.19 0.78
CA CYS A 252 -5.17 15.31 1.87
C CYS A 252 -6.28 14.34 2.29
N TRP A 253 -7.53 14.82 2.31
CA TRP A 253 -8.69 13.97 2.55
C TRP A 253 -8.83 12.92 1.45
N SER A 254 -8.74 13.36 0.19
CA SER A 254 -8.83 12.46 -0.96
C SER A 254 -7.72 11.39 -0.93
N MET A 255 -6.50 11.74 -0.53
CA MET A 255 -5.40 10.80 -0.33
C MET A 255 -5.70 9.78 0.78
N ALA A 256 -6.25 10.23 1.91
CA ALA A 256 -6.53 9.41 3.07
C ALA A 256 -7.66 8.40 2.84
N VAL A 257 -8.71 8.78 2.10
CA VAL A 257 -9.87 7.91 1.81
C VAL A 257 -9.61 6.88 0.71
N GLN A 258 -8.51 7.02 -0.05
CA GLN A 258 -8.11 5.99 -1.02
C GLN A 258 -7.85 4.64 -0.35
N TYR A 259 -8.07 3.56 -1.10
CA TYR A 259 -7.76 2.20 -0.65
C TYR A 259 -6.94 1.45 -1.72
N PRO A 260 -5.64 1.24 -1.49
CA PRO A 260 -4.84 1.69 -0.34
C PRO A 260 -4.67 3.24 -0.27
N PRO A 261 -4.48 3.84 0.93
CA PRO A 261 -4.27 5.29 1.05
C PRO A 261 -2.94 5.74 0.42
N VAL A 262 -2.92 6.95 -0.16
CA VAL A 262 -1.69 7.57 -0.65
C VAL A 262 -0.90 8.11 0.55
N VAL A 263 0.40 7.82 0.58
CA VAL A 263 1.28 8.19 1.70
C VAL A 263 2.09 9.43 1.38
N MET A 264 2.08 10.41 2.28
CA MET A 264 2.93 11.59 2.22
C MET A 264 4.17 11.37 3.09
N ASP A 265 5.34 11.80 2.61
CA ASP A 265 6.52 11.90 3.46
C ASP A 265 6.31 12.98 4.52
N THR A 266 6.24 12.58 5.78
CA THR A 266 5.98 13.51 6.90
C THR A 266 7.23 13.81 7.72
N GLU A 267 8.40 13.30 7.32
CA GLU A 267 9.66 13.60 7.98
C GLU A 267 10.16 14.97 7.52
N ILE A 268 9.87 16.01 8.32
CA ILE A 268 10.19 17.40 7.96
C ILE A 268 11.68 17.74 8.18
N LYS A 269 12.37 16.99 9.04
CA LYS A 269 13.78 17.24 9.41
C LYS A 269 14.69 16.18 8.83
N ARG A 270 15.55 16.57 7.89
CA ARG A 270 16.61 15.73 7.30
C ARG A 270 17.97 16.41 7.23
N ASP A 271 18.14 17.52 7.94
CA ASP A 271 19.37 18.31 7.94
C ASP A 271 20.62 17.44 8.15
N GLY A 272 21.59 17.59 7.25
CA GLY A 272 22.86 16.87 7.26
C GLY A 272 22.81 15.41 6.76
N GLN A 273 21.63 14.88 6.42
CA GLN A 273 21.51 13.55 5.79
C GLN A 273 21.87 13.61 4.30
N PRO A 274 22.39 12.53 3.68
CA PRO A 274 22.65 12.48 2.25
C PRO A 274 21.39 12.80 1.45
N PHE A 275 21.54 13.62 0.40
CA PHE A 275 20.41 14.03 -0.43
C PHE A 275 19.87 12.84 -1.25
N ASP A 276 18.56 12.62 -1.19
CA ASP A 276 17.89 11.54 -1.92
C ASP A 276 17.28 12.06 -3.24
N TYR A 277 18.06 11.93 -4.32
CA TYR A 277 17.62 12.28 -5.67
C TYR A 277 16.51 11.37 -6.24
N ALA A 278 16.27 10.20 -5.63
CA ALA A 278 15.19 9.33 -6.04
C ALA A 278 13.85 9.93 -5.62
N ALA A 279 13.71 10.36 -4.36
CA ALA A 279 12.48 10.92 -3.82
C ALA A 279 12.35 12.45 -3.97
N TYR A 280 13.45 13.19 -4.08
CA TYR A 280 13.43 14.66 -4.09
C TYR A 280 14.11 15.27 -5.31
N ARG A 281 13.61 16.45 -5.70
CA ARG A 281 14.28 17.36 -6.64
C ARG A 281 14.92 18.54 -5.87
N PRO A 282 16.09 19.02 -6.30
CA PRO A 282 16.72 20.20 -5.68
C PRO A 282 15.86 21.45 -5.86
N TYR A 283 15.86 22.32 -4.86
CA TYR A 283 15.13 23.58 -4.86
C TYR A 283 15.91 24.71 -5.54
N THR A 284 16.90 25.31 -4.87
CA THR A 284 17.65 26.45 -5.43
C THR A 284 19.17 26.33 -5.39
N GLN A 285 19.72 25.68 -4.36
CA GLN A 285 21.18 25.49 -4.24
C GLN A 285 21.55 24.04 -4.48
N SER A 286 22.84 23.81 -4.72
CA SER A 286 23.39 22.49 -4.96
C SER A 286 24.34 22.04 -3.87
N GLY A 287 24.20 20.78 -3.44
CA GLY A 287 24.93 20.19 -2.35
C GLY A 287 24.62 18.71 -2.12
N PRO A 288 25.53 17.97 -1.47
CA PRO A 288 25.38 16.53 -1.25
C PRO A 288 24.43 16.14 -0.10
N PHE A 289 23.98 17.09 0.72
CA PHE A 289 23.15 16.84 1.90
C PHE A 289 21.86 17.66 1.86
N PHE A 290 20.83 17.17 2.55
CA PHE A 290 19.63 17.94 2.83
C PHE A 290 19.95 19.11 3.77
N ASP A 291 19.36 20.26 3.48
CA ASP A 291 19.22 21.39 4.41
C ASP A 291 17.80 21.35 5.00
N PHE A 292 16.78 21.68 4.20
CA PHE A 292 15.38 21.57 4.58
C PHE A 292 14.49 21.06 3.44
N ILE A 293 13.35 20.46 3.79
CA ILE A 293 12.33 20.06 2.83
C ILE A 293 11.45 21.27 2.51
N VAL A 294 11.14 21.45 1.24
CA VAL A 294 10.26 22.51 0.72
C VAL A 294 8.87 21.96 0.48
N TRP A 295 8.79 20.76 -0.08
CA TRP A 295 7.55 20.10 -0.43
C TRP A 295 7.67 18.58 -0.30
N PRO A 296 6.70 17.89 0.30
CA PRO A 296 6.88 16.48 0.62
C PRO A 296 6.74 15.59 -0.61
N ALA A 297 7.43 14.45 -0.58
CA ALA A 297 7.25 13.39 -1.56
C ALA A 297 5.94 12.62 -1.30
N LEU A 298 5.35 12.04 -2.35
CA LEU A 298 4.18 11.16 -2.23
C LEU A 298 4.50 9.75 -2.73
N TYR A 299 3.90 8.76 -2.09
CA TYR A 299 4.00 7.33 -2.40
C TYR A 299 2.62 6.75 -2.65
N LEU A 300 2.53 5.75 -3.54
CA LEU A 300 1.26 5.11 -3.90
C LEU A 300 0.53 4.54 -2.68
N ASN A 301 1.27 3.96 -1.75
CA ASN A 301 0.83 3.43 -0.46
C ASN A 301 2.04 3.20 0.45
N GLU A 302 1.81 2.71 1.66
CA GLU A 302 2.87 2.38 2.61
C GLU A 302 3.79 1.28 2.05
N GLY A 303 5.09 1.57 1.96
CA GLY A 303 6.07 0.71 1.28
C GLY A 303 5.93 0.65 -0.24
N GLY A 304 5.02 1.45 -0.82
CA GLY A 304 4.75 1.50 -2.25
C GLY A 304 5.75 2.34 -3.03
N GLY A 305 5.65 2.27 -4.36
CA GLY A 305 6.46 3.07 -5.28
C GLY A 305 6.19 4.57 -5.16
N LEU A 306 7.20 5.37 -5.52
CA LEU A 306 7.12 6.82 -5.55
C LEU A 306 6.06 7.29 -6.56
N LEU A 307 5.13 8.12 -6.09
CA LEU A 307 4.07 8.72 -6.90
C LEU A 307 4.43 10.14 -7.35
N TYR A 308 5.04 10.93 -6.46
CA TYR A 308 5.45 12.31 -6.73
C TYR A 308 6.78 12.61 -6.04
N LYS A 309 7.72 13.19 -6.80
CA LYS A 309 9.00 13.67 -6.24
C LYS A 309 8.78 14.97 -5.46
N GLY A 310 9.14 14.95 -4.18
CA GLY A 310 9.16 16.13 -3.32
C GLY A 310 10.20 17.16 -3.78
N VAL A 311 10.21 18.31 -3.13
CA VAL A 311 11.17 19.39 -3.35
C VAL A 311 11.94 19.63 -2.06
N ALA A 312 13.26 19.72 -2.12
CA ALA A 312 14.07 19.99 -0.96
C ALA A 312 15.29 20.83 -1.32
N GLN A 313 15.74 21.62 -0.35
CA GLN A 313 16.92 22.44 -0.44
C GLN A 313 18.16 21.60 -0.09
N GLU A 314 19.17 21.67 -0.95
CA GLU A 314 20.47 21.09 -0.67
C GLU A 314 21.33 22.07 0.14
N MET A 315 22.12 21.54 1.06
CA MET A 315 23.01 22.31 1.91
C MET A 315 24.15 22.92 1.08
N GLY A 316 24.42 24.21 1.27
CA GLY A 316 25.44 24.93 0.52
C GLY A 316 26.83 24.28 0.62
N SER A 317 27.70 24.59 -0.34
CA SER A 317 29.02 23.97 -0.47
C SER A 317 29.93 24.21 0.74
N ASP A 318 29.79 25.32 1.46
CA ASP A 318 30.58 25.63 2.66
C ASP A 318 30.06 24.92 3.91
N GLU A 319 28.75 24.87 4.11
CA GLU A 319 28.11 24.11 5.21
C GLU A 319 28.32 22.60 5.04
N SER A 320 28.26 22.11 3.81
CA SER A 320 28.55 20.72 3.46
C SER A 320 29.98 20.27 3.82
N LYS A 321 30.96 21.18 3.86
CA LYS A 321 32.33 20.86 4.30
C LYS A 321 32.37 20.60 5.80
N VAL A 322 31.63 21.39 6.58
CA VAL A 322 31.53 21.24 8.03
C VAL A 322 30.88 19.90 8.39
N VAL A 323 29.78 19.54 7.73
CA VAL A 323 29.10 18.26 7.94
C VAL A 323 30.02 17.07 7.58
N LYS A 324 30.76 17.16 6.46
CA LYS A 324 31.74 16.13 6.08
C LYS A 324 32.88 15.98 7.10
N GLN A 325 33.41 17.09 7.62
CA GLN A 325 34.46 17.05 8.63
C GLN A 325 33.97 16.41 9.93
N ASN A 326 32.75 16.74 10.37
CA ASN A 326 32.15 16.15 11.56
C ASN A 326 31.90 14.65 11.38
N LEU A 327 31.33 14.21 10.25
CA LEU A 327 31.14 12.78 9.94
C LEU A 327 32.46 12.00 9.92
N GLN A 328 33.54 12.59 9.43
CA GLN A 328 34.86 11.96 9.40
C GLN A 328 35.47 11.83 10.80
N GLN A 329 35.32 12.84 11.66
CA GLN A 329 35.80 12.81 13.06
C GLN A 329 35.04 11.79 13.91
N THR A 330 33.71 11.69 13.74
CA THR A 330 32.88 10.69 14.44
C THR A 330 33.26 9.28 14.05
N ASN A 331 33.45 9.01 12.75
CA ASN A 331 33.85 7.68 12.25
C ASN A 331 35.27 7.26 12.71
N GLN A 332 36.19 8.22 12.85
CA GLN A 332 37.53 7.95 13.41
C GLN A 332 37.49 7.65 14.91
N SER A 333 36.58 8.29 15.65
CA SER A 333 36.41 8.09 17.09
C SER A 333 35.76 6.73 17.40
N SER A 334 34.74 6.34 16.62
CA SER A 334 34.08 5.04 16.76
C SER A 334 35.01 3.87 16.44
N ARG A 335 35.87 3.99 15.42
CA ARG A 335 36.88 2.96 15.08
C ARG A 335 37.97 2.80 16.15
N LYS A 336 38.31 3.86 16.89
CA LYS A 336 39.28 3.80 17.99
C LYS A 336 38.71 3.15 19.25
N GLN A 337 37.38 3.14 19.43
CA GLN A 337 36.72 2.45 20.55
C GLN A 337 36.49 0.95 20.28
N THR A 338 36.41 0.51 19.02
CA THR A 338 36.24 -0.92 18.69
C THR A 338 37.56 -1.71 18.64
N MET A 339 38.70 -1.04 18.77
CA MET A 339 40.04 -1.66 18.81
C MET A 339 40.66 -1.69 20.22
N LYS A 340 39.86 -1.48 21.28
CA LYS A 340 40.30 -1.62 22.67
C LYS A 340 39.71 -2.85 23.31
#